data_AF-A0A829PT94-F1
#
_entry.id   AF-A0A829PT94-F1
#
_cell.length_a   1.000
_cell.length_b   1.000
_cell.length_c   1.000
_cell.angle_alpha   90.00
_cell.angle_beta   90.00
_cell.angle_gamma   90.00
#
_symmetry.space_group_name_H-M   'P 1'
#
loop_
_entity.id
_entity.type
_entity.pdbx_description
1 polymer ?
#
loop_
_entity_poly.entity_id
_entity_poly.type
_entity_poly.pdbx_seq_one_letter_code
_entity_poly.pdbx_strand_id
1 'polypeptide(L)'
;MANWEIKQRSGFRVHPQKTVSEGAEFVISFGWGPLVVHEPVRIVAVVDTDTRRGFAYGTLPGHPVSGEEAFIVHRDADGAVFLTLRSLTRPAPSGLWRRIFPVLLLAQKAFRRRYLRSLLP
;
A
#
# COMPACT_ATOMS: atom_id res chain seq x y z
N MET A 1 11.13 -12.62 2.85
CA MET A 1 11.16 -11.28 2.23
C MET A 1 9.76 -10.80 1.92
N ALA A 2 9.40 -9.60 2.36
CA ALA A 2 8.11 -9.00 2.05
C ALA A 2 8.07 -8.47 0.60
N ASN A 3 6.91 -8.54 -0.05
CA ASN A 3 6.74 -8.18 -1.46
C ASN A 3 5.43 -7.41 -1.72
N TRP A 4 5.29 -6.87 -2.93
CA TRP A 4 4.17 -6.01 -3.31
C TRP A 4 2.92 -6.76 -3.83
N GLU A 5 2.83 -8.08 -3.69
CA GLU A 5 1.80 -8.90 -4.35
C GLU A 5 0.38 -8.44 -4.06
N ILE A 6 0.05 -8.08 -2.81
CA ILE A 6 -1.30 -7.61 -2.43
C ILE A 6 -1.69 -6.37 -3.25
N LYS A 7 -0.78 -5.41 -3.40
CA LYS A 7 -1.03 -4.23 -4.24
C LYS A 7 -1.04 -4.57 -5.73
N GLN A 8 -0.12 -5.40 -6.20
CA GLN A 8 -0.03 -5.77 -7.61
C GLN A 8 -1.26 -6.55 -8.09
N ARG A 9 -1.70 -7.56 -7.33
CA ARG A 9 -2.96 -8.30 -7.58
C ARG A 9 -4.20 -7.40 -7.47
N SER A 10 -4.08 -6.26 -6.80
CA SER A 10 -5.12 -5.24 -6.72
C SER A 10 -5.05 -4.20 -7.84
N GLY A 11 -4.24 -4.43 -8.88
CA GLY A 11 -4.18 -3.63 -10.10
C GLY A 11 -3.18 -2.47 -10.08
N PHE A 12 -2.34 -2.39 -9.04
CA PHE A 12 -1.27 -1.40 -8.98
C PHE A 12 0.00 -1.92 -9.66
N ARG A 13 0.79 -1.01 -10.21
CA ARG A 13 2.17 -1.26 -10.64
C ARG A 13 3.13 -0.66 -9.64
N VAL A 14 4.31 -1.24 -9.47
CA VAL A 14 5.32 -0.75 -8.53
C VAL A 14 6.66 -0.65 -9.23
N HIS A 15 7.33 0.49 -9.06
CA HIS A 15 8.68 0.73 -9.59
C HIS A 15 9.58 1.35 -8.51
N PRO A 16 10.89 1.08 -8.51
CA PRO A 16 11.57 0.06 -9.31
C PRO A 16 11.24 -1.37 -8.81
N GLN A 17 11.50 -2.38 -9.64
CA GLN A 17 11.38 -3.79 -9.25
C GLN A 17 12.62 -4.19 -8.45
N LYS A 18 12.57 -4.00 -7.13
CA LYS A 18 13.64 -4.34 -6.18
C LYS A 18 13.05 -4.88 -4.88
N THR A 19 13.89 -5.49 -4.05
CA THR A 19 13.51 -5.98 -2.72
C THR A 19 13.00 -4.85 -1.83
N VAL A 20 11.96 -5.13 -1.04
CA VAL A 20 11.47 -4.24 0.01
C VAL A 20 12.46 -4.25 1.17
N SER A 21 13.05 -3.09 1.45
CA SER A 21 13.94 -2.86 2.61
C SER A 21 13.63 -1.50 3.22
N GLU A 22 13.95 -1.30 4.50
CA GLU A 22 13.77 0.00 5.14
C GLU A 22 14.52 1.12 4.41
N GLY A 23 13.90 2.30 4.34
CA GLY A 23 14.40 3.44 3.58
C GLY A 23 14.25 3.33 2.06
N ALA A 24 13.90 2.17 1.52
CA ALA A 24 13.72 2.02 0.07
C ALA A 24 12.53 2.83 -0.43
N GLU A 25 12.75 3.58 -1.50
CA GLU A 25 11.69 4.34 -2.18
C GLU A 25 11.14 3.60 -3.39
N PHE A 26 9.84 3.80 -3.60
CA PHE A 26 9.07 3.25 -4.70
C PHE A 26 8.05 4.27 -5.21
N VAL A 27 7.64 4.10 -6.46
CA VAL A 27 6.47 4.74 -7.05
C VAL A 27 5.45 3.66 -7.33
N ILE A 28 4.35 3.68 -6.60
CA ILE A 28 3.17 2.88 -6.88
C ILE A 28 2.35 3.62 -7.94
N SER A 29 1.74 2.92 -8.89
CA SER A 29 0.94 3.56 -9.94
C SER A 29 -0.35 2.81 -10.18
N PHE A 30 -1.44 3.56 -10.37
CA PHE A 30 -2.74 3.02 -10.75
C PHE A 30 -3.27 3.75 -11.99
N GLY A 31 -3.58 2.98 -13.03
CA GLY A 31 -4.16 3.50 -14.27
C GLY A 31 -5.69 3.36 -14.28
N TRP A 32 -6.40 4.43 -14.63
CA TRP A 32 -7.83 4.40 -14.94
C TRP A 32 -8.07 5.05 -16.30
N GLY A 33 -8.18 4.21 -17.34
CA GLY A 33 -8.25 4.67 -18.73
C GLY A 33 -6.97 5.44 -19.11
N PRO A 34 -7.05 6.66 -19.67
CA PRO A 34 -5.89 7.46 -20.05
C PRO A 34 -5.17 8.11 -18.86
N LEU A 35 -5.76 8.07 -17.65
CA LEU A 35 -5.20 8.70 -16.47
C LEU A 35 -4.34 7.71 -15.68
N VAL A 36 -3.15 8.14 -15.28
CA VAL A 36 -2.27 7.40 -14.37
C VAL A 36 -2.01 8.25 -13.14
N VAL A 37 -2.31 7.67 -11.97
CA VAL A 37 -1.99 8.26 -10.67
C VAL A 37 -0.70 7.64 -10.17
N HIS A 38 0.23 8.48 -9.74
CA HIS A 38 1.50 8.08 -9.14
C HIS A 38 1.49 8.34 -7.64
N GLU A 39 1.96 7.36 -6.90
CA GLU A 39 1.94 7.25 -5.44
C GLU A 39 3.38 7.01 -4.95
N PRO A 40 4.21 8.07 -4.83
CA PRO A 40 5.57 7.95 -4.33
C PRO A 40 5.56 7.64 -2.82
N VAL A 41 6.33 6.64 -2.42
CA VAL A 41 6.36 6.10 -1.05
C VAL A 41 7.78 5.72 -0.62
N ARG A 42 7.99 5.68 0.68
CA ARG A 42 9.23 5.18 1.30
C ARG A 42 8.89 4.10 2.33
N ILE A 43 9.58 2.98 2.29
CA ILE A 43 9.45 1.94 3.32
C ILE A 43 9.99 2.47 4.65
N VAL A 44 9.17 2.41 5.69
CA VAL A 44 9.52 2.89 7.04
C VAL A 44 9.76 1.77 8.04
N ALA A 45 9.25 0.56 7.76
CA ALA A 45 9.51 -0.62 8.58
C ALA A 45 9.33 -1.89 7.74
N VAL A 46 10.12 -2.93 8.04
CA VAL A 46 9.94 -4.28 7.48
C VAL A 46 9.83 -5.29 8.62
N VAL A 47 8.95 -6.27 8.47
CA VAL A 47 8.89 -7.44 9.35
C VAL A 47 9.11 -8.69 8.53
N ASP A 48 10.11 -9.49 8.91
CA ASP A 48 10.40 -10.79 8.31
C ASP A 48 10.81 -11.75 9.44
N THR A 49 9.81 -12.44 9.98
CA THR A 49 9.97 -13.51 10.98
C THR A 49 9.34 -14.79 10.46
N ASP A 50 9.51 -15.90 11.19
CA ASP A 50 8.96 -17.20 10.80
C ASP A 50 7.42 -17.20 10.69
N THR A 51 6.76 -16.37 11.50
CA THR A 51 5.29 -16.31 11.60
C THR A 51 4.68 -15.03 11.06
N ARG A 52 5.50 -14.01 10.72
CA ARG A 52 5.01 -12.70 10.25
C ARG A 52 5.89 -12.15 9.13
N ARG A 53 5.26 -11.71 8.04
CA ARG A 53 5.94 -11.02 6.95
C ARG A 53 5.16 -9.80 6.51
N GLY A 54 5.85 -8.70 6.24
CA GLY A 54 5.19 -7.47 5.86
C GLY A 54 6.10 -6.26 5.86
N PHE A 55 5.50 -5.11 5.58
CA PHE A 55 6.17 -3.81 5.62
C PHE A 55 5.16 -2.70 5.88
N ALA A 56 5.68 -1.56 6.30
CA ALA A 56 4.98 -0.29 6.32
C ALA A 56 5.69 0.70 5.41
N TYR A 57 4.92 1.57 4.75
CA TYR A 57 5.47 2.69 4.01
C TYR A 57 4.81 3.99 4.42
N GLY A 58 5.57 5.08 4.34
CA GLY A 58 5.09 6.44 4.42
C GLY A 58 4.96 7.05 3.02
N THR A 59 3.97 7.93 2.86
CA THR A 59 3.74 8.68 1.62
C THR A 59 4.78 9.80 1.46
N LEU A 60 5.29 10.00 0.24
CA LEU A 60 6.20 11.09 -0.10
C LEU A 60 5.46 12.25 -0.80
N PRO A 61 6.07 13.45 -0.94
CA PRO A 61 5.51 14.54 -1.73
C PRO A 61 5.12 14.07 -3.15
N GLY A 62 3.94 14.52 -3.61
CA GLY A 62 3.34 14.07 -4.87
C GLY A 62 2.30 12.96 -4.70
N HIS A 63 2.29 12.25 -3.56
CA HIS A 63 1.27 11.25 -3.24
C HIS A 63 -0.12 11.91 -3.07
N PRO A 64 -1.22 11.27 -3.55
CA PRO A 64 -2.59 11.75 -3.41
C PRO A 64 -3.08 12.00 -1.98
N VAL A 65 -2.41 11.38 -1.01
CA VAL A 65 -2.72 11.44 0.41
C VAL A 65 -1.43 11.55 1.20
N SER A 66 -1.51 12.03 2.44
CA SER A 66 -0.38 11.99 3.38
C SER A 66 -0.67 10.96 4.47
N GLY A 67 0.31 10.14 4.82
CA GLY A 67 0.16 9.17 5.91
C GLY A 67 1.06 7.94 5.76
N GLU A 68 0.63 6.85 6.37
CA GLU A 68 1.33 5.57 6.38
C GLU A 68 0.36 4.41 6.11
N GLU A 69 0.84 3.37 5.43
CA GLU A 69 0.10 2.13 5.24
C GLU A 69 1.00 0.92 5.49
N ALA A 70 0.49 -0.05 6.25
CA ALA A 70 1.17 -1.28 6.62
C ALA A 70 0.39 -2.51 6.16
N PHE A 71 1.11 -3.45 5.56
CA PHE A 71 0.63 -4.74 5.09
C PHE A 71 1.40 -5.83 5.81
N ILE A 72 0.73 -6.58 6.68
CA ILE A 72 1.36 -7.63 7.48
C ILE A 72 0.56 -8.93 7.33
N VAL A 73 1.17 -9.93 6.73
CA VAL A 73 0.67 -11.30 6.73
C VAL A 73 1.21 -12.00 7.97
N HIS A 74 0.33 -12.61 8.75
CA HIS A 74 0.72 -13.44 9.88
C HIS A 74 0.08 -14.81 9.77
N ARG A 75 0.83 -15.84 10.20
CA ARG A 75 0.35 -17.21 10.35
C ARG A 75 0.34 -17.57 11.83
N ASP A 76 -0.75 -18.13 12.31
CA ASP A 76 -0.84 -18.64 13.69
C ASP A 76 -0.31 -20.07 13.81
N ALA A 77 -0.35 -20.63 15.03
CA ALA A 77 0.14 -21.97 15.32
C ALA A 77 -0.67 -23.07 14.61
N ASP A 78 -1.95 -22.81 14.33
CA ASP A 78 -2.86 -23.74 13.66
C ASP A 78 -2.76 -23.65 12.12
N GLY A 79 -1.90 -22.77 11.62
CA GLY A 79 -1.62 -22.58 10.19
C GLY A 79 -2.56 -21.62 9.48
N ALA A 80 -3.51 -21.00 10.20
CA ALA A 80 -4.40 -20.00 9.63
C ALA A 80 -3.60 -18.74 9.26
N VAL A 81 -3.91 -18.17 8.09
CA VAL A 81 -3.22 -17.02 7.52
C VAL A 81 -4.14 -15.80 7.58
N PHE A 82 -3.61 -14.71 8.12
CA PHE A 82 -4.33 -13.47 8.34
C PHE A 82 -3.57 -12.31 7.73
N LEU A 83 -4.31 -11.40 7.09
CA LEU A 83 -3.78 -10.11 6.66
C LEU A 83 -4.22 -9.02 7.63
N THR A 84 -3.24 -8.34 8.21
CA THR A 84 -3.44 -7.08 8.92
C THR A 84 -3.09 -5.92 7.97
N LEU A 85 -4.11 -5.13 7.64
CA LEU A 85 -3.94 -3.85 6.94
C LEU A 85 -4.18 -2.72 7.92
N ARG A 86 -3.18 -1.86 8.12
CA ARG A 86 -3.32 -0.62 8.90
C ARG A 86 -3.01 0.57 8.01
N SER A 87 -3.85 1.60 8.08
CA SER A 87 -3.63 2.84 7.34
C SER A 87 -3.95 4.04 8.22
N LEU A 88 -3.00 4.95 8.31
CA LEU A 88 -3.19 6.29 8.85
C LEU A 88 -3.17 7.23 7.65
N THR A 89 -4.28 7.93 7.41
CA THR A 89 -4.41 8.76 6.21
C THR A 89 -5.01 10.12 6.56
N ARG A 90 -4.39 11.17 6.03
CA ARG A 90 -4.87 12.56 6.08
C ARG A 90 -4.76 13.19 4.68
N PRO A 91 -5.40 14.35 4.43
CA PRO A 91 -5.27 15.05 3.16
C PRO A 91 -3.80 15.34 2.81
N ALA A 92 -3.49 15.37 1.51
CA ALA A 92 -2.23 15.94 1.04
C ALA A 92 -2.04 17.37 1.59
N PRO A 93 -0.80 17.81 1.86
CA PRO A 93 -0.55 19.10 2.52
C PRO A 93 -1.13 20.28 1.72
N SER A 94 -1.08 20.21 0.38
CA SER A 94 -1.55 21.25 -0.53
C SER A 94 -1.95 20.67 -1.89
N GLY A 95 -2.42 21.53 -2.81
CA GLY A 95 -2.69 21.17 -4.20
C GLY A 95 -4.05 20.51 -4.46
N LEU A 96 -4.22 20.01 -5.67
CA LEU A 96 -5.46 19.38 -6.15
C LEU A 96 -5.87 18.20 -5.27
N TRP A 97 -4.91 17.36 -4.87
CA TRP A 97 -5.12 16.19 -4.02
C TRP A 97 -5.83 16.48 -2.70
N ARG A 98 -5.48 17.61 -2.07
CA ARG A 98 -6.16 18.05 -0.85
C ARG A 98 -7.65 18.33 -1.08
N ARG A 99 -8.00 18.94 -2.22
CA ARG A 99 -9.38 19.30 -2.57
C ARG A 99 -10.23 18.06 -2.86
N ILE A 100 -9.65 17.04 -3.49
CA ILE A 100 -10.35 15.81 -3.84
C ILE A 100 -10.27 14.72 -2.76
N PHE A 101 -9.75 15.05 -1.58
CA PHE A 101 -9.57 14.08 -0.48
C PHE A 101 -10.82 13.28 -0.11
N PRO A 102 -12.04 13.85 -0.03
CA PRO A 102 -13.25 13.06 0.25
C PRO A 102 -13.49 11.94 -0.77
N VAL A 103 -13.19 12.20 -2.06
CA VAL A 103 -13.29 11.20 -3.13
C VAL A 103 -12.22 10.13 -2.95
N LEU A 104 -11.00 10.52 -2.55
CA LEU A 104 -9.91 9.59 -2.27
C LEU A 104 -10.23 8.64 -1.10
N LEU A 105 -11.01 9.07 -0.11
CA LEU A 105 -11.48 8.18 0.97
C LEU A 105 -12.41 7.08 0.44
N LEU A 106 -13.28 7.40 -0.53
CA LEU A 106 -14.14 6.41 -1.19
C LEU A 106 -13.30 5.43 -2.02
N ALA A 107 -12.32 5.93 -2.77
CA ALA A 107 -11.40 5.10 -3.54
C ALA A 107 -10.61 4.14 -2.63
N GLN A 108 -10.10 4.62 -1.48
CA GLN A 108 -9.43 3.77 -0.49
C GLN A 108 -10.33 2.64 0.03
N LYS A 109 -11.61 2.92 0.28
CA LYS A 109 -12.58 1.88 0.67
C LYS A 109 -12.75 0.81 -0.41
N ALA A 110 -12.75 1.21 -1.68
CA ALA A 110 -12.81 0.28 -2.81
C ALA A 110 -11.52 -0.55 -2.94
N PHE A 111 -10.35 0.08 -2.81
CA PHE A 111 -9.07 -0.63 -2.86
C PHE A 111 -8.87 -1.59 -1.69
N ARG A 112 -9.32 -1.24 -0.48
CA ARG A 112 -9.31 -2.16 0.66
C ARG A 112 -10.07 -3.45 0.37
N ARG A 113 -11.21 -3.37 -0.33
CA ARG A 113 -11.95 -4.54 -0.78
C ARG A 113 -11.17 -5.36 -1.82
N ARG A 114 -10.41 -4.71 -2.71
CA ARG A 114 -9.52 -5.38 -3.68
C ARG A 114 -8.37 -6.09 -2.98
N TYR A 115 -7.75 -5.47 -1.97
CA TYR A 115 -6.71 -6.09 -1.15
C TYR A 115 -7.23 -7.37 -0.48
N LEU A 116 -8.43 -7.32 0.13
CA LEU A 116 -9.04 -8.51 0.73
C LEU A 116 -9.30 -9.62 -0.31
N ARG A 117 -9.78 -9.27 -1.51
CA ARG A 117 -9.99 -10.24 -2.59
C ARG A 117 -8.68 -10.84 -3.11
N SER A 118 -7.57 -10.11 -3.05
CA SER A 118 -6.26 -10.63 -3.48
C SER A 118 -5.71 -11.73 -2.57
N LEU A 119 -6.34 -12.00 -1.43
CA LEU A 119 -6.01 -13.13 -0.55
C LEU A 119 -6.76 -14.41 -0.92
N LEU A 120 -7.81 -14.30 -1.73
CA LEU A 120 -8.55 -15.46 -2.21
C LEU A 120 -7.75 -16.13 -3.36
N PRO A 121 -7.80 -17.47 -3.46
CA PRO A 121 -7.20 -18.20 -4.57
C PRO A 121 -7.75 -17.73 -5.92
#